data_AF-A0A351ST86-F1
#
_entry.id   AF-A0A351ST86-F1
#
_cell.length_a   1.000
_cell.length_b   1.000
_cell.length_c   1.000
_cell.angle_alpha   90.00
_cell.angle_beta   90.00
_cell.angle_gamma   90.00
#
_symmetry.space_group_name_H-M   'P 1'
#
loop_
_entity.id
_entity.type
_entity.pdbx_description
1 polymer ?
#
loop_
_entity_poly.entity_id
_entity_poly.type
_entity_poly.pdbx_seq_one_letter_code
_entity_poly.pdbx_strand_id
1 'polypeptide(L)'
;MKTTIEIPEKTFRRAKTLASAKGMTLKQLFTEAIEDKLRHGKPRAEADGAPWMRLYGAFAKSEEMRAETRRIQKLIDEEFERIDLEDWK
;
A
#
# COMPACT_ATOMS: atom_id res chain seq x y z
N MET A 1 -32.21 2.98 -2.25
CA MET A 1 -32.59 3.82 -3.39
C MET A 1 -32.03 3.24 -4.69
N LYS A 2 -32.71 3.45 -5.82
CA LYS A 2 -32.18 3.11 -7.15
C LYS A 2 -31.48 4.35 -7.70
N THR A 3 -30.22 4.19 -8.10
CA THR A 3 -29.42 5.25 -8.73
C THR A 3 -28.97 4.75 -10.09
N THR A 4 -29.07 5.59 -11.11
CA THR A 4 -28.62 5.30 -12.47
C THR A 4 -27.36 6.12 -12.72
N ILE A 5 -26.31 5.49 -13.23
CA ILE A 5 -25.05 6.13 -13.60
C ILE A 5 -24.69 5.75 -15.04
N GLU A 6 -24.19 6.71 -15.81
CA GLU A 6 -23.72 6.46 -17.17
C GLU A 6 -22.26 6.01 -17.14
N ILE A 7 -21.98 4.86 -17.74
CA ILE A 7 -20.64 4.27 -17.80
C ILE A 7 -20.39 3.79 -19.23
N PRO A 8 -19.20 4.06 -19.82
CA PRO A 8 -18.84 3.53 -21.13
C PRO A 8 -18.99 2.01 -21.20
N GLU A 9 -19.54 1.49 -22.30
CA GLU A 9 -19.86 0.07 -22.45
C GLU A 9 -18.64 -0.83 -22.24
N LYS A 10 -17.47 -0.43 -22.76
CA LYS A 10 -16.20 -1.16 -22.57
C LYS A 10 -15.85 -1.32 -21.09
N THR A 11 -16.06 -0.27 -20.30
CA THR A 11 -15.82 -0.28 -18.85
C THR A 11 -16.82 -1.18 -18.13
N PHE A 12 -18.10 -1.09 -18.52
CA PHE A 12 -19.16 -1.93 -17.95
C PHE A 12 -18.92 -3.43 -18.19
N ARG A 13 -18.50 -3.82 -19.40
CA ARG A 13 -18.13 -5.22 -19.72
C ARG A 13 -16.96 -5.70 -18.86
N ARG A 14 -15.91 -4.90 -18.71
CA ARG A 14 -14.76 -5.25 -17.85
C ARG A 14 -15.17 -5.40 -16.39
N ALA A 15 -16.05 -4.53 -15.89
CA ALA A 15 -16.57 -4.62 -14.54
C ALA A 15 -17.36 -5.92 -14.32
N LYS A 16 -18.18 -6.35 -15.29
CA LYS A 16 -18.87 -7.65 -15.24
C LYS A 16 -17.88 -8.82 -15.16
N THR A 17 -16.88 -8.85 -16.04
CA THR A 17 -15.85 -9.91 -16.02
C THR A 17 -15.13 -9.96 -14.67
N LEU A 18 -14.76 -8.80 -14.11
CA LEU A 18 -14.12 -8.71 -12.81
C LEU A 18 -15.02 -9.21 -11.68
N ALA A 19 -16.30 -8.84 -11.70
CA ALA A 19 -17.28 -9.29 -10.69
C ALA A 19 -17.42 -10.82 -10.71
N SER A 20 -17.57 -11.41 -11.90
CA SER A 20 -17.63 -12.87 -12.07
C SER A 20 -16.35 -13.56 -11.59
N ALA A 21 -15.17 -13.03 -11.95
CA ALA A 21 -13.88 -13.59 -11.53
C ALA A 21 -13.70 -13.57 -10.00
N LYS A 22 -14.31 -12.60 -9.32
CA LYS A 22 -14.28 -12.44 -7.86
C LYS A 22 -15.46 -13.13 -7.14
N GLY A 23 -16.35 -13.81 -7.85
CA GLY A 23 -17.53 -14.46 -7.26
C GLY A 23 -18.52 -13.49 -6.61
N MET A 24 -18.54 -12.23 -7.05
CA MET A 24 -19.39 -11.17 -6.49
C MET A 24 -20.37 -10.62 -7.54
N THR A 25 -21.46 -10.02 -7.06
CA THR A 25 -22.40 -9.32 -7.95
C THR A 25 -21.80 -7.99 -8.43
N LEU A 26 -22.27 -7.53 -9.59
CA LEU A 26 -21.86 -6.24 -10.13
C LEU A 26 -22.19 -5.07 -9.17
N LYS A 27 -23.31 -5.19 -8.44
CA LYS A 27 -23.71 -4.22 -7.40
C LYS A 27 -22.67 -4.15 -6.28
N GLN A 28 -22.25 -5.30 -5.75
CA GLN A 28 -21.22 -5.36 -4.70
C GLN A 28 -19.91 -4.74 -5.17
N LEU A 29 -19.45 -5.08 -6.38
CA LEU A 29 -18.24 -4.50 -6.96
C LEU A 29 -18.30 -2.96 -7.02
N PHE A 30 -19.42 -2.40 -7.48
CA PHE A 30 -19.60 -0.95 -7.54
C PHE A 30 -19.67 -0.32 -6.15
N THR A 31 -20.40 -0.92 -5.21
CA THR A 31 -20.49 -0.44 -3.82
C THR A 31 -19.11 -0.41 -3.17
N GLU A 32 -18.36 -1.51 -3.23
CA GLU A 32 -17.00 -1.58 -2.68
C GLU A 32 -16.08 -0.53 -3.30
N ALA A 33 -16.11 -0.37 -4.63
CA ALA A 33 -15.26 0.61 -5.31
C ALA A 33 -15.59 2.06 -4.93
N ILE A 34 -16.87 2.39 -4.75
CA ILE A 34 -17.30 3.72 -4.31
C ILE A 34 -16.88 3.95 -2.86
N GLU A 35 -17.15 3.01 -1.96
CA GLU A 35 -16.74 3.12 -0.56
C GLU A 35 -15.21 3.22 -0.43
N ASP A 36 -14.46 2.49 -1.25
CA ASP A 36 -13.01 2.57 -1.28
C ASP A 36 -12.54 3.97 -1.69
N LYS A 37 -13.17 4.57 -2.69
CA LYS A 37 -12.89 5.96 -3.09
C LYS A 37 -13.28 6.98 -2.04
N LEU A 38 -14.38 6.76 -1.32
CA LEU A 38 -14.81 7.64 -0.23
C LEU A 38 -13.89 7.54 0.99
N ARG A 39 -13.45 6.32 1.36
CA ARG A 39 -12.47 6.11 2.44
C ARG A 39 -11.11 6.71 2.11
N HIS A 40 -10.67 6.61 0.87
CA HIS A 40 -9.40 7.15 0.40
C HIS A 40 -9.54 8.54 -0.23
N GLY A 41 -10.45 9.37 0.26
CA GLY A 41 -10.94 10.65 -0.31
C GLY A 41 -9.93 11.78 -0.54
N LYS A 42 -8.67 11.49 -0.86
CA LYS A 42 -7.71 12.45 -1.43
C LYS A 42 -7.36 12.05 -2.87
N PRO A 43 -7.16 13.02 -3.77
CA PRO A 43 -6.64 12.74 -5.10
C PRO A 43 -5.35 11.93 -4.95
N ARG A 44 -5.22 10.91 -5.80
CA ARG A 44 -4.04 10.07 -5.99
C ARG A 44 -2.89 10.91 -6.59
N ALA A 45 -2.55 12.02 -5.97
CA ALA A 45 -1.43 12.89 -6.31
C ALA A 45 -0.28 12.74 -5.30
N GLU A 46 -0.48 11.99 -4.21
CA GLU A 46 0.56 11.73 -3.19
C GLU A 46 0.67 10.23 -2.80
N ALA A 47 0.07 9.32 -3.58
CA ALA A 47 0.08 7.88 -3.29
C ALA A 47 1.06 7.10 -4.20
N ASP A 48 2.16 7.72 -4.59
CA ASP A 48 3.32 7.05 -5.21
C ASP A 48 4.27 6.47 -4.15
N GLY A 49 3.69 5.79 -3.16
CA GLY A 49 4.42 4.86 -2.32
C GLY A 49 3.82 3.48 -2.56
N ALA A 50 4.64 2.52 -3.04
CA ALA A 50 4.23 1.13 -3.10
C ALA A 50 3.63 0.70 -1.75
N PRO A 51 2.71 -0.28 -1.67
CA PRO A 51 2.01 -0.62 -0.43
C PRO A 51 2.92 -0.87 0.79
N TRP A 52 4.16 -1.31 0.57
CA TRP A 52 5.19 -1.49 1.60
C TRP A 52 5.75 -0.16 2.18
N MET A 53 5.59 0.97 1.48
CA MET A 53 6.01 2.29 1.92
C MET A 53 5.05 2.95 2.92
N ARG A 54 3.92 2.32 3.25
CA ARG A 54 2.91 2.89 4.17
C ARG A 54 3.48 3.34 5.52
N LEU A 55 4.55 2.68 5.99
CA LEU A 55 5.22 2.97 7.26
C LEU A 55 6.62 3.59 7.08
N TYR A 56 7.01 3.90 5.85
CA TYR A 56 8.32 4.49 5.57
C TYR A 56 8.47 5.83 6.31
N GLY A 57 9.58 5.99 7.04
CA GLY A 57 9.82 7.18 7.85
C GLY A 57 8.99 7.31 9.13
N ALA A 58 8.21 6.30 9.51
CA ALA A 58 7.38 6.35 10.73
C ALA A 58 8.20 6.59 12.01
N PHE A 59 9.45 6.13 12.05
CA PHE A 59 10.38 6.31 13.16
C PHE A 59 11.21 7.61 13.07
N ALA A 60 11.01 8.43 12.03
CA ALA A 60 11.66 9.72 11.89
C ALA A 60 10.79 10.88 12.41
N LYS A 61 9.82 10.63 13.31
CA LYS A 61 8.86 11.66 13.76
C LYS A 61 9.37 12.51 14.93
N SER A 62 10.25 11.97 15.76
CA SER A 62 10.85 12.69 16.90
C SER A 62 12.37 12.49 16.91
N GLU A 63 13.09 13.37 17.60
CA GLU A 63 14.54 13.23 17.74
C GLU A 63 14.92 12.00 18.58
N GLU A 64 14.11 11.68 19.58
CA GLU A 64 14.26 10.46 20.39
C GLU A 64 14.22 9.19 19.52
N MET A 65 13.23 9.06 18.63
CA MET A 65 13.12 7.89 17.76
C MET A 65 14.26 7.83 16.73
N ARG A 66 14.73 8.99 16.24
CA ARG A 66 15.91 9.06 15.38
C ARG A 66 17.18 8.63 16.12
N ALA A 67 17.35 9.06 17.37
CA ALA A 67 18.48 8.68 18.20
C ALA A 67 18.50 7.16 18.44
N GLU A 68 17.35 6.56 18.73
CA GLU A 68 17.23 5.12 18.90
C GLU A 68 17.50 4.36 17.59
N THR A 69 17.00 4.85 16.46
CA THR A 69 17.29 4.26 15.14
C THR A 69 18.80 4.27 14.83
N ARG A 70 19.50 5.37 15.15
CA ARG A 70 20.97 5.46 14.99
C ARG A 70 21.72 4.53 15.93
N ARG A 71 21.24 4.36 17.17
CA ARG A 71 21.82 3.42 18.13
C ARG A 71 21.74 1.98 17.62
N ILE A 72 20.57 1.57 17.12
CA ILE A 72 20.36 0.23 16.56
C ILE A 72 21.24 0.03 15.33
N GLN A 73 21.27 1.00 14.41
CA GLN A 73 22.11 0.90 13.21
C GLN A 73 23.60 0.74 13.58
N LYS A 74 24.10 1.52 14.53
CA LYS A 74 25.48 1.39 15.01
C LYS A 74 25.79 -0.01 15.55
N LEU A 75 24.86 -0.62 16.31
CA LEU A 75 25.03 -1.98 16.82
C LEU A 75 25.06 -3.01 15.68
N ILE A 76 24.20 -2.85 14.67
CA ILE A 76 24.22 -3.70 13.48
C ILE A 76 25.57 -3.57 12.77
N ASP A 77 26.04 -2.35 12.56
CA ASP A 77 27.30 -2.11 11.88
C ASP A 77 28.48 -2.73 12.67
N GLU A 78 28.52 -2.55 13.99
CA GLU A 78 29.57 -3.15 14.84
C GLU A 78 29.60 -4.68 14.79
N GLU A 79 28.44 -5.34 14.75
CA GLU A 79 28.33 -6.80 14.70
C GLU A 79 28.55 -7.36 13.28
N PHE A 80 28.10 -6.64 12.24
CA PHE A 80 28.00 -7.17 10.88
C PHE A 80 28.94 -6.52 9.84
N GLU A 81 29.72 -5.49 10.18
CA GLU A 81 30.74 -4.92 9.27
C GLU A 81 31.99 -5.82 9.11
N ARG A 82 32.13 -6.83 9.97
CA ARG A 82 33.23 -7.78 9.87
C ARG A 82 32.83 -8.94 8.98
N ILE A 83 33.52 -9.06 7.85
CA ILE A 83 33.40 -10.25 7.00
C ILE A 83 34.17 -11.38 7.67
N ASP A 84 33.45 -12.43 8.07
CA ASP A 84 34.09 -13.69 8.42
C ASP A 84 34.59 -14.37 7.14
N LEU A 85 35.91 -14.54 7.04
CA LEU A 85 36.55 -15.13 5.86
C LEU A 85 36.30 -16.64 5.76
N GLU A 86 35.88 -17.30 6.84
CA GLU A 86 35.49 -18.71 6.81
C GLU A 86 34.10 -18.91 6.19
N ASP A 87 33.17 -17.96 6.40
CA ASP A 87 31.81 -17.98 5.83
C ASP A 87 31.74 -17.54 4.34
N TRP A 88 32.82 -16.95 3.80
CA TRP A 88 32.86 -16.47 2.41
C TRP A 88 33.35 -17.52 1.39
N LYS A 89 33.72 -18.74 1.82
CA LYS A 89 34.14 -19.83 0.91
C LYS A 89 32.97 -20.62 0.34
#